data_AF-A0A8S0GZJ3-F1
#
_entry.id   AF-A0A8S0GZJ3-F1
#
_cell.length_a   1.000
_cell.length_b   1.000
_cell.length_c   1.000
_cell.angle_alpha   90.00
_cell.angle_beta   90.00
_cell.angle_gamma   90.00
#
_symmetry.space_group_name_H-M   'P 1'
#
loop_
_entity.id
_entity.type
_entity.pdbx_description
1 polymer ?
#
loop_
_entity_poly.entity_id
_entity_poly.type
_entity_poly.pdbx_seq_one_letter_code
_entity_poly.pdbx_strand_id
1 'polypeptide(L)'
;MVLLFLFGPRLLEWLGMSSYYLPLFYIDLIGVSIQVVFMAILNVFFYLDKRAIVLELCLLFVALNAALTLLSLHLGPSFFGYGFTLSLLICVLLGLTRLSTALDDLEYETFMLSR
;
A
#
# COMPACT_ATOMS: atom_id res chain seq x y z
N MET A 1 14.31 2.50 5.63
CA MET A 1 13.60 3.40 6.57
C MET A 1 14.57 4.31 7.31
N VAL A 2 15.39 3.80 8.24
CA VAL A 2 16.22 4.62 9.14
C VAL A 2 17.19 5.57 8.41
N LEU A 3 17.88 5.08 7.37
CA LEU A 3 18.79 5.91 6.58
C LEU A 3 18.06 7.06 5.86
N LEU A 4 16.91 6.78 5.22
CA LEU A 4 16.12 7.82 4.53
C LEU A 4 15.51 8.83 5.50
N PHE A 5 15.19 8.42 6.73
CA PHE A 5 14.69 9.33 7.76
C PHE A 5 15.81 10.28 8.25
N LEU A 6 17.02 9.74 8.42
CA LEU A 6 18.21 10.48 8.84
C LEU A 6 18.75 11.41 7.75
N PHE A 7 18.72 10.97 6.49
CA PHE A 7 19.16 11.75 5.33
C PHE A 7 18.04 12.59 4.69
N GLY A 8 16.79 12.45 5.14
CA GLY A 8 15.61 13.13 4.58
C GLY A 8 15.79 14.64 4.41
N PRO A 9 16.22 15.39 5.44
CA PRO A 9 16.46 16.84 5.32
C PRO A 9 17.54 17.18 4.29
N ARG A 10 18.65 16.42 4.27
CA ARG A 10 19.77 16.61 3.33
C ARG A 10 19.38 16.29 1.89
N LEU A 11 18.56 15.25 1.69
CA LEU A 11 17.99 14.91 0.38
C LEU A 11 17.08 16.02 -0.12
N LEU A 12 16.26 16.60 0.75
CA LEU A 12 15.32 17.67 0.41
C LEU A 12 16.06 18.97 0.05
N GLU A 13 17.09 19.32 0.83
CA GLU A 13 17.99 20.44 0.55
C GLU A 13 18.75 20.24 -0.77
N TRP A 14 19.23 19.03 -1.05
CA TRP A 14 19.88 18.70 -2.32
C TRP A 14 18.93 18.80 -3.51
N LEU A 15 17.64 18.50 -3.30
CA LEU A 15 16.57 18.72 -4.29
C LEU A 15 16.16 20.20 -4.43
N GLY A 16 16.71 21.11 -3.62
CA GLY A 16 16.32 22.52 -3.60
C GLY A 16 14.89 22.76 -3.09
N MET A 17 14.30 21.79 -2.40
CA MET A 17 12.93 21.88 -1.89
C MET A 17 12.89 22.47 -0.48
N SER A 18 11.95 23.37 -0.25
CA SER A 18 11.77 24.01 1.07
C SER A 18 11.40 22.98 2.14
N SER A 19 11.81 23.23 3.39
CA SER A 19 11.52 22.39 4.57
C SER A 19 10.02 22.14 4.82
N TYR A 20 9.13 22.89 4.14
CA TYR A 20 7.68 22.70 4.17
C TYR A 20 7.23 21.32 3.65
N TYR A 21 7.98 20.69 2.74
CA TYR A 21 7.63 19.36 2.18
C TYR A 21 8.16 18.19 3.01
N LEU A 22 8.88 18.47 4.08
CA LEU A 22 9.51 17.45 4.92
C LEU A 22 8.49 16.53 5.63
N PRO A 23 7.33 17.03 6.12
CA PRO A 23 6.27 16.16 6.62
C PRO A 23 5.68 15.25 5.53
N LEU A 24 5.48 15.78 4.32
CA LEU A 24 4.98 15.02 3.16
C LEU A 24 5.92 13.86 2.84
N PHE A 25 7.23 14.13 2.80
CA PHE A 25 8.25 13.11 2.56
C PHE A 25 8.18 11.96 3.58
N TYR A 26 7.96 12.25 4.87
CA TYR A 26 7.83 11.21 5.89
C TYR A 26 6.55 10.39 5.74
N ILE A 27 5.43 11.01 5.38
CA ILE A 27 4.16 10.31 5.14
C ILE A 27 4.30 9.36 3.95
N ASP A 28 4.90 9.83 2.86
CA ASP A 28 5.12 8.99 1.68
C ASP A 28 6.13 7.86 1.98
N LEU A 29 7.13 8.10 2.82
CA LEU A 29 8.04 7.05 3.28
C LEU A 29 7.28 5.91 3.98
N ILE A 30 6.35 6.27 4.87
CA ILE A 30 5.48 5.30 5.55
C ILE A 30 4.57 4.61 4.53
N GLY A 31 3.96 5.38 3.63
CA GLY A 31 3.10 4.86 2.55
C GLY A 31 3.81 3.81 1.70
N VAL A 32 5.02 4.11 1.21
CA VAL A 32 5.85 3.16 0.44
C VAL A 32 6.19 1.90 1.26
N SER A 33 6.38 2.01 2.57
CA SER A 33 6.60 0.82 3.42
C SER A 33 5.39 -0.12 3.41
N ILE A 34 4.18 0.46 3.51
CA ILE A 34 2.93 -0.28 3.43
C ILE A 34 2.72 -0.83 2.01
N GLN A 35 3.14 -0.08 0.98
CA GLN A 35 3.10 -0.51 -0.41
C GLN A 35 3.92 -1.78 -0.66
N VAL A 36 5.08 -1.91 -0.02
CA VAL A 36 5.90 -3.14 -0.11
C VAL A 36 5.15 -4.34 0.45
N VAL A 37 4.41 -4.17 1.54
CA VAL A 37 3.54 -5.23 2.10
C VAL A 37 2.41 -5.57 1.12
N PHE A 38 1.79 -4.56 0.50
CA PHE A 38 0.77 -4.78 -0.53
C PHE A 38 1.32 -5.58 -1.71
N MET A 39 2.51 -5.22 -2.22
CA MET A 39 3.21 -5.98 -3.26
C MET A 39 3.47 -7.43 -2.85
N ALA A 40 3.87 -7.68 -1.60
CA ALA A 40 4.07 -9.04 -1.11
C ALA A 40 2.77 -9.85 -1.14
N ILE A 41 1.66 -9.27 -0.70
CA ILE A 41 0.33 -9.92 -0.75
C ILE A 41 -0.06 -10.26 -2.18
N LEU A 42 0.09 -9.32 -3.12
CA LEU A 42 -0.23 -9.56 -4.53
C LEU A 42 0.64 -10.68 -5.12
N ASN A 43 1.93 -10.73 -4.79
CA ASN A 43 2.82 -11.80 -5.21
C ASN A 43 2.36 -13.17 -4.70
N VAL A 44 1.88 -13.25 -3.45
CA VAL A 44 1.34 -14.51 -2.91
C VAL A 44 0.05 -14.92 -3.65
N PHE A 45 -0.85 -13.99 -3.93
CA PHE A 45 -2.04 -14.31 -4.73
C PHE A 45 -1.71 -14.72 -6.17
N PHE A 46 -0.70 -14.11 -6.79
CA PHE A 46 -0.19 -14.56 -8.09
C PHE A 46 0.40 -15.97 -8.00
N TYR A 47 1.11 -16.29 -6.92
CA TYR A 47 1.64 -17.62 -6.68
C TYR A 47 0.52 -18.67 -6.54
N LEU A 48 -0.59 -18.31 -5.89
CA LEU A 48 -1.80 -19.15 -5.78
C LEU A 48 -2.70 -19.12 -7.04
N ASP A 49 -2.25 -18.49 -8.12
CA ASP A 49 -2.99 -18.28 -9.38
C ASP A 49 -4.37 -17.59 -9.24
N LYS A 50 -4.60 -16.87 -8.13
CA LYS A 50 -5.84 -16.14 -7.83
C LYS A 50 -5.85 -14.74 -8.48
N ARG A 51 -5.66 -14.69 -9.81
CA ARG A 51 -5.48 -13.43 -10.57
C ARG A 51 -6.67 -12.46 -10.48
N ALA A 52 -7.89 -12.98 -10.35
CA ALA A 52 -9.09 -12.17 -10.21
C ALA A 52 -9.04 -11.31 -8.93
N ILE A 53 -8.63 -11.89 -7.80
CA ILE A 53 -8.49 -11.19 -6.52
C ILE A 53 -7.43 -10.08 -6.61
N VAL A 54 -6.32 -10.36 -7.30
CA VAL A 54 -5.27 -9.36 -7.53
C VAL A 54 -5.81 -8.16 -8.32
N LEU A 55 -6.54 -8.43 -9.40
CA LEU A 55 -7.10 -7.37 -10.24
C LEU A 55 -8.11 -6.51 -9.46
N GLU A 56 -8.97 -7.13 -8.64
CA GLU A 56 -9.89 -6.42 -7.75
C GLU A 56 -9.16 -5.52 -6.74
N LEU A 57 -8.11 -6.03 -6.08
CA LEU A 57 -7.32 -5.25 -5.12
C LEU A 57 -6.61 -4.07 -5.79
N CYS A 58 -6.06 -4.27 -6.99
CA CYS A 58 -5.44 -3.20 -7.77
C CYS A 58 -6.44 -2.14 -8.22
N LEU A 59 -7.61 -2.54 -8.71
CA LEU A 59 -8.68 -1.61 -9.09
C LEU A 59 -9.19 -0.81 -7.88
N LEU A 60 -9.38 -1.49 -6.75
CA LEU A 60 -9.76 -0.84 -5.50
C LEU A 60 -8.72 0.18 -5.06
N PHE A 61 -7.43 -0.17 -5.14
CA PHE A 61 -6.34 0.74 -4.83
C PHE A 61 -6.37 1.98 -5.72
N VAL A 62 -6.48 1.81 -7.04
CA VAL A 62 -6.54 2.93 -7.99
C VAL A 62 -7.76 3.81 -7.73
N ALA A 63 -8.93 3.22 -7.51
CA ALA A 63 -10.16 3.96 -7.25
C ALA A 63 -10.10 4.77 -5.95
N LEU A 64 -9.67 4.13 -4.85
CA LEU A 64 -9.51 4.81 -3.55
C LEU A 64 -8.44 5.89 -3.62
N ASN A 65 -7.29 5.60 -4.22
CA ASN A 65 -6.19 6.56 -4.33
C ASN A 65 -6.62 7.78 -5.18
N ALA A 66 -7.30 7.56 -6.30
CA ALA A 66 -7.81 8.66 -7.13
C ALA A 66 -8.83 9.51 -6.38
N ALA A 67 -9.83 8.88 -5.73
CA ALA A 67 -10.85 9.60 -4.97
C ALA A 67 -10.26 10.43 -3.82
N LEU A 68 -9.36 9.82 -3.05
CA LEU A 68 -8.70 10.50 -1.92
C LEU A 68 -7.73 11.59 -2.40
N THR A 69 -7.02 11.38 -3.51
CA THR A 69 -6.16 12.40 -4.10
C THR A 69 -6.97 13.60 -4.57
N LEU A 70 -8.12 13.38 -5.22
CA LEU A 70 -9.04 14.46 -5.59
C LEU A 70 -9.52 15.23 -4.36
N LEU A 71 -9.83 14.54 -3.25
CA LEU A 71 -10.20 15.20 -2.00
C LEU A 71 -9.04 16.00 -1.39
N SER A 72 -7.83 15.43 -1.34
CA SER A 72 -6.62 16.10 -0.87
C SER A 72 -6.28 17.34 -1.70
N LEU A 73 -6.53 17.33 -3.01
CA LEU A 73 -6.36 18.51 -3.87
C LEU A 73 -7.25 19.69 -3.44
N HIS A 74 -8.46 19.42 -2.96
CA HIS A 74 -9.37 20.47 -2.49
C HIS A 74 -9.00 20.98 -1.08
N LEU A 75 -8.42 20.12 -0.24
CA LEU A 75 -8.02 20.45 1.14
C LEU A 75 -6.68 21.21 1.22
N GLY A 76 -5.93 21.25 0.12
CA GLY A 76 -4.68 22.00 -0.03
C GLY A 76 -3.40 21.16 0.09
N PRO A 77 -2.23 21.78 -0.13
CA PRO A 77 -0.95 21.08 -0.32
C PRO A 77 -0.49 20.26 0.88
N SER A 78 -0.95 20.59 2.09
CA SER A 78 -0.58 19.89 3.33
C SER A 78 -1.15 18.47 3.40
N PHE A 79 -2.20 18.15 2.64
CA PHE A 79 -2.87 16.84 2.63
C PHE A 79 -2.40 15.91 1.51
N PHE A 80 -1.37 16.29 0.76
CA PHE A 80 -0.76 15.40 -0.23
C PHE A 80 -0.14 14.18 0.48
N GLY A 81 -0.06 13.05 -0.24
CA GLY A 81 0.46 11.78 0.32
C GLY A 81 -0.49 11.02 1.24
N TYR A 82 -1.36 11.71 2.00
CA TYR A 82 -2.31 11.04 2.91
C TYR A 82 -3.29 10.11 2.17
N GLY A 83 -3.79 10.51 1.00
CA GLY A 83 -4.69 9.68 0.20
C GLY A 83 -4.03 8.39 -0.29
N PHE A 84 -2.75 8.46 -0.65
CA PHE A 84 -1.95 7.30 -1.02
C PHE A 84 -1.75 6.33 0.16
N THR A 85 -1.30 6.85 1.31
CA THR A 85 -1.06 6.01 2.50
C THR A 85 -2.35 5.38 3.02
N LEU A 86 -3.47 6.11 3.03
CA LEU A 86 -4.76 5.61 3.48
C LEU A 86 -5.33 4.55 2.53
N SER A 87 -5.27 4.78 1.21
CA SER A 87 -5.72 3.81 0.21
C SER A 87 -4.92 2.50 0.30
N LEU A 88 -3.59 2.58 0.47
CA LEU A 88 -2.76 1.40 0.70
C LEU A 88 -3.12 0.66 1.98
N LEU A 89 -3.32 1.37 3.09
CA LEU A 89 -3.69 0.75 4.36
C LEU A 89 -4.97 -0.08 4.22
N ILE A 90 -6.00 0.49 3.57
CA ILE A 90 -7.27 -0.20 3.32
C ILE A 90 -7.04 -1.44 2.43
N CYS A 91 -6.26 -1.31 1.35
CA CYS A 91 -6.00 -2.41 0.44
C CYS A 91 -5.18 -3.54 1.08
N VAL A 92 -4.23 -3.22 1.97
CA VAL A 92 -3.45 -4.22 2.72
C VAL A 92 -4.33 -4.98 3.71
N LEU A 93 -5.19 -4.28 4.47
CA LEU A 93 -6.10 -4.93 5.41
C LEU A 93 -7.07 -5.89 4.69
N LEU A 94 -7.62 -5.45 3.56
CA LEU A 94 -8.47 -6.31 2.72
C LEU A 94 -7.68 -7.46 2.08
N GLY A 95 -6.46 -7.19 1.60
CA GLY A 95 -5.58 -8.22 1.04
C GLY A 95 -5.22 -9.31 2.05
N LEU A 96 -4.90 -8.94 3.29
CA LEU A 96 -4.60 -9.87 4.39
C LEU A 96 -5.78 -10.77 4.75
N THR A 97 -6.98 -10.19 4.88
CA THR A 97 -8.19 -10.97 5.19
C THR A 97 -8.50 -11.98 4.09
N ARG A 98 -8.39 -11.59 2.82
CA ARG A 98 -8.56 -12.49 1.68
C ARG A 98 -7.47 -13.55 1.58
N LEU A 99 -6.24 -13.20 1.97
CA LEU A 99 -5.12 -14.13 1.93
C LEU A 99 -5.31 -15.22 2.98
N SER A 100 -5.74 -14.87 4.20
CA SER A 100 -6.08 -15.84 5.23
C SER A 100 -7.12 -16.85 4.74
N THR A 101 -8.22 -16.37 4.16
CA THR A 101 -9.26 -17.27 3.60
C THR A 101 -8.72 -18.14 2.47
N ALA A 102 -7.88 -17.60 1.60
CA ALA A 102 -7.30 -18.38 0.49
C ALA A 102 -6.32 -19.47 0.96
N LEU A 103 -5.64 -19.26 2.09
CA LEU A 103 -4.77 -20.27 2.71
C LEU A 103 -5.58 -21.35 3.43
N ASP A 104 -6.64 -20.97 4.16
CA ASP A 104 -7.54 -21.91 4.83
C ASP A 104 -8.21 -22.88 3.82
N ASP A 105 -8.67 -22.36 2.68
CA ASP A 105 -9.22 -23.18 1.58
C ASP A 105 -8.18 -24.19 1.05
N LEU A 106 -6.90 -23.79 0.98
CA LEU A 106 -5.82 -24.63 0.48
C LEU A 106 -5.47 -25.77 1.45
N GLU A 107 -5.47 -25.48 2.76
CA GLU A 107 -5.30 -26.49 3.81
C GLU A 107 -6.46 -27.49 3.80
N TYR A 108 -7.69 -27.01 3.58
CA TYR A 108 -8.87 -27.86 3.48
C TYR A 108 -8.77 -28.88 2.34
N GLU A 109 -8.41 -28.44 1.14
CA GLU A 109 -8.24 -29.36 0.00
C GLU A 109 -7.09 -30.35 0.18
N THR A 110 -5.98 -29.92 0.79
CA THR A 110 -4.80 -30.77 0.97
C THR A 110 -5.02 -31.84 2.04
N PHE A 111 -5.73 -31.53 3.12
CA PHE A 111 -5.91 -32.45 4.24
C PHE A 111 -7.19 -33.29 4.18
N MET A 112 -8.30 -32.76 3.66
CA MET A 112 -9.58 -33.49 3.69
C MET A 112 -9.85 -34.38 2.47
N LEU A 113 -9.13 -34.23 1.35
CA LEU A 113 -9.29 -35.11 0.19
C LEU A 113 -8.44 -36.41 0.27
N SER A 114 -7.67 -36.60 1.35
CA SER A 114 -6.73 -37.73 1.51
C SER A 114 -7.31 -38.98 2.21
N ARG A 115 -8.63 -39.20 2.16
CA ARG A 115 -9.25 -40.41 2.71
C ARG A 115 -9.92 -41.29 1.65
#